data_AF-A0AAF0F977-F1
#
_entry.id   AF-A0AAF0F977-F1
#
_cell.length_a   1.000
_cell.length_b   1.000
_cell.length_c   1.000
_cell.angle_alpha   90.00
_cell.angle_beta   90.00
_cell.angle_gamma   90.00
#
_symmetry.space_group_name_H-M   'P 1'
#
loop_
_entity.id
_entity.type
_entity.pdbx_description
1 polymer ?
#
loop_
_entity_poly.entity_id
_entity_poly.type
_entity_poly.pdbx_seq_one_letter_code
_entity_poly.pdbx_strand_id
1 'polypeptide(L)'
;MVLLTTSDNEHFTVDRDIAERSVLIKQMIEDIGETDQPIPLPNVSSSVLAKVLEYCSHHRNDLPTTGDDADEMRRRATDISEWDAKFIQVDQEMLFEIILAANYLDIKSLLDVGCKTVANMIKGKQPEEIRKLFNIHNDFTPEEEAQIRRENEWAEDR
;
A
#
# COMPACT_ATOMS: atom_id res chain seq x y z
N MET A 1 -3.01 -25.12 -3.47
CA MET A 1 -3.94 -24.38 -2.60
C MET A 1 -3.27 -24.18 -1.26
N VAL A 2 -3.46 -23.02 -0.64
CA VAL A 2 -2.96 -22.64 0.67
C VAL A 2 -4.15 -22.11 1.47
N LEU A 3 -4.26 -22.50 2.73
CA LEU A 3 -5.30 -22.03 3.64
C LEU A 3 -4.75 -20.87 4.48
N LEU A 4 -5.42 -19.73 4.47
CA LEU A 4 -5.07 -18.54 5.26
C LEU A 4 -6.17 -18.28 6.29
N THR A 5 -5.80 -17.83 7.49
CA THR A 5 -6.75 -17.39 8.53
C THR A 5 -6.49 -15.94 8.90
N THR A 6 -7.50 -15.10 8.85
CA THR A 6 -7.41 -13.66 9.12
C THR A 6 -7.55 -13.34 10.61
N SER A 7 -7.31 -12.07 10.98
CA SER A 7 -7.42 -11.57 12.36
C SER A 7 -8.81 -11.73 12.97
N ASP A 8 -9.85 -11.75 12.13
CA ASP A 8 -11.25 -11.96 12.47
C ASP A 8 -11.69 -13.43 12.38
N ASN A 9 -10.73 -14.37 12.25
CA ASN A 9 -10.93 -15.82 12.18
C ASN A 9 -11.70 -16.32 10.95
N GLU A 10 -11.71 -15.55 9.86
CA GLU A 10 -12.20 -16.03 8.56
C GLU A 10 -11.11 -16.82 7.82
N HIS A 11 -11.55 -17.76 6.98
CA HIS A 11 -10.66 -18.67 6.26
C HIS A 11 -10.71 -18.45 4.75
N PHE A 12 -9.54 -18.36 4.13
CA PHE A 12 -9.39 -18.18 2.69
C PHE A 12 -8.60 -19.33 2.10
N THR A 13 -9.19 -20.04 1.12
CA THR A 13 -8.45 -21.02 0.30
C THR A 13 -7.99 -20.34 -0.97
N VAL A 14 -6.68 -20.27 -1.18
CA VAL A 14 -6.07 -19.50 -2.27
C VAL A 14 -5.11 -20.37 -3.06
N ASP A 15 -4.98 -20.14 -4.36
CA ASP A 15 -3.94 -20.78 -5.15
C ASP A 15 -2.55 -20.38 -4.65
N ARG A 16 -1.61 -21.32 -4.76
CA ARG A 16 -0.26 -21.18 -4.20
C ARG A 16 0.51 -20.05 -4.89
N ASP A 17 0.38 -19.92 -6.21
CA ASP A 17 1.01 -18.86 -7.01
C ASP A 17 0.52 -17.46 -6.61
N ILE A 18 -0.76 -17.30 -6.28
CA ILE A 18 -1.33 -16.05 -5.78
C ILE A 18 -0.81 -15.75 -4.38
N ALA A 19 -0.80 -16.75 -3.49
CA ALA A 19 -0.31 -16.61 -2.12
C ALA A 19 1.19 -16.27 -2.06
N GLU A 20 2.00 -16.86 -2.95
CA GLU A 20 3.45 -16.63 -3.03
C GLU A 20 3.83 -15.24 -3.58
N ARG A 21 2.86 -14.42 -3.99
CA ARG A 21 3.09 -12.98 -4.25
C ARG A 21 3.45 -12.22 -2.98
N SER A 22 3.01 -12.72 -1.82
CA SER A 22 3.49 -12.26 -0.52
C SER A 22 4.80 -12.96 -0.20
N VAL A 23 5.86 -12.18 0.00
CA VAL A 23 7.17 -12.73 0.40
C VAL A 23 7.06 -13.39 1.77
N LEU A 24 6.29 -12.81 2.69
CA LEU A 24 6.04 -13.39 4.00
C LEU A 24 5.38 -14.78 3.89
N ILE A 25 4.25 -14.88 3.17
CA ILE A 25 3.53 -16.14 3.03
C ILE A 25 4.40 -17.18 2.30
N LYS A 26 5.15 -16.77 1.27
CA LYS A 26 6.09 -17.64 0.57
C LYS A 26 7.13 -18.25 1.52
N GLN A 27 7.78 -17.43 2.35
CA GLN A 27 8.76 -17.89 3.33
C GLN A 27 8.12 -18.85 4.34
N MET A 28 6.91 -18.54 4.83
CA MET A 28 6.19 -19.43 5.74
C MET A 28 5.88 -20.79 5.11
N ILE A 29 5.49 -20.83 3.83
CA ILE A 29 5.25 -22.09 3.10
C ILE A 29 6.55 -22.88 2.93
N GLU A 30 7.65 -22.21 2.61
CA GLU A 30 8.97 -22.84 2.44
C GLU A 30 9.49 -23.46 3.76
N ASP A 31 9.27 -22.78 4.89
CA ASP A 31 9.71 -23.24 6.23
C ASP A 31 8.85 -24.38 6.78
N ILE A 32 7.52 -24.33 6.57
CA ILE A 32 6.58 -25.31 7.13
C ILE A 32 6.46 -26.56 6.26
N GLY A 33 6.68 -26.44 4.94
CA GLY A 33 6.44 -27.50 3.96
C GLY A 33 4.96 -27.68 3.60
N GLU A 34 4.63 -28.73 2.85
CA GLU A 34 3.22 -29.03 2.50
C GLU A 34 2.44 -29.47 3.75
N THR A 35 1.50 -28.63 4.18
CA THR A 35 0.63 -28.87 5.34
C THR A 35 -0.79 -28.41 5.06
N ASP A 36 -1.77 -29.05 5.69
CA ASP A 36 -3.17 -28.62 5.71
C ASP A 36 -3.44 -27.58 6.81
N GLN A 37 -2.43 -27.21 7.61
CA GLN A 37 -2.58 -26.21 8.66
C GLN A 37 -2.73 -24.81 8.06
N PRO A 38 -3.72 -24.03 8.50
CA PRO A 38 -3.89 -22.66 8.03
C PRO A 38 -2.74 -21.75 8.46
N ILE A 39 -2.28 -20.89 7.56
CA ILE A 39 -1.32 -19.83 7.86
C ILE A 39 -2.06 -18.66 8.53
N PRO A 40 -1.74 -18.31 9.78
CA PRO A 40 -2.42 -17.22 10.48
C PRO A 40 -1.86 -15.86 10.07
N LEU A 41 -2.77 -14.92 9.77
CA LEU A 41 -2.50 -13.53 9.41
C LEU A 41 -3.19 -12.61 10.45
N PRO A 42 -2.66 -12.51 11.67
CA PRO A 42 -3.32 -11.83 12.79
C PRO A 42 -3.44 -10.30 12.63
N ASN A 43 -2.74 -9.71 11.65
CA ASN A 43 -2.72 -8.27 11.41
C ASN A 43 -3.54 -7.86 10.18
N VAL A 44 -4.30 -8.78 9.58
CA VAL A 44 -5.08 -8.51 8.36
C VAL A 44 -6.50 -9.04 8.55
N SER A 45 -7.49 -8.16 8.41
CA SER A 45 -8.90 -8.52 8.45
C SER A 45 -9.35 -9.21 7.17
N SER A 46 -10.49 -9.91 7.21
CA SER A 46 -11.06 -10.57 6.04
C SER A 46 -11.37 -9.63 4.87
N SER A 47 -11.89 -8.43 5.16
CA SER A 47 -12.20 -7.41 4.15
C SER A 47 -10.95 -6.94 3.40
N VAL A 48 -9.87 -6.68 4.14
CA VAL A 48 -8.59 -6.22 3.57
C VAL A 48 -7.91 -7.37 2.83
N LEU A 49 -7.89 -8.57 3.40
CA LEU A 49 -7.28 -9.72 2.75
C LEU A 49 -7.97 -10.04 1.42
N ALA A 50 -9.30 -9.95 1.34
CA ALA A 50 -10.03 -10.15 0.10
C ALA A 50 -9.56 -9.18 -1.00
N LYS A 51 -9.31 -7.91 -0.67
CA LYS A 51 -8.76 -6.91 -1.59
C LYS A 51 -7.32 -7.20 -1.98
N VAL A 52 -6.48 -7.59 -1.03
CA VAL A 52 -5.09 -7.98 -1.31
C VAL A 52 -5.04 -9.18 -2.27
N LEU A 53 -5.90 -10.18 -2.06
CA LEU A 53 -5.99 -11.35 -2.91
C LEU A 53 -6.54 -11.03 -4.31
N GLU A 54 -7.50 -10.11 -4.43
CA GLU A 54 -7.97 -9.57 -5.71
C GLU A 54 -6.79 -8.98 -6.52
N TYR A 55 -5.96 -8.15 -5.86
CA TYR A 55 -4.77 -7.57 -6.47
C TYR A 55 -3.75 -8.63 -6.89
N CYS A 56 -3.41 -9.57 -6.00
CA CYS A 56 -2.44 -10.63 -6.28
C CYS A 56 -2.90 -11.54 -7.41
N SER A 57 -4.21 -11.82 -7.51
CA SER A 57 -4.79 -12.60 -8.59
C SER A 57 -4.67 -11.90 -9.95
N HIS A 58 -4.92 -10.58 -10.00
CA HIS A 58 -4.75 -9.81 -11.23
C HIS A 58 -3.30 -9.78 -11.71
N HIS A 59 -2.36 -9.56 -10.78
CA HIS A 59 -0.93 -9.42 -11.06
C HIS A 59 -0.14 -10.73 -10.99
N ARG A 60 -0.81 -11.90 -11.01
CA ARG A 60 -0.16 -13.21 -10.81
C ARG A 60 0.94 -13.52 -11.83
N ASN A 61 0.83 -12.97 -13.05
CA ASN A 61 1.77 -13.20 -14.15
C ASN A 61 2.83 -12.08 -14.29
N ASP A 62 2.73 -11.05 -13.47
CA ASP A 62 3.64 -9.91 -13.56
C ASP A 62 4.99 -10.30 -12.99
N LEU A 63 6.05 -9.89 -13.69
CA LEU A 63 7.40 -10.08 -13.18
C LEU A 63 7.54 -9.37 -11.84
N PRO A 64 8.22 -9.98 -10.85
CA PRO A 64 8.56 -9.28 -9.61
C PRO A 64 9.24 -7.96 -9.95
N THR A 65 8.85 -6.88 -9.26
CA THR A 65 9.43 -5.55 -9.47
C THR A 65 10.94 -5.60 -9.23
N THR A 66 11.70 -5.77 -10.31
CA THR A 66 13.15 -5.92 -10.32
C THR A 66 13.76 -4.60 -10.77
N GLY A 67 13.70 -3.61 -9.90
CA GLY A 67 14.22 -2.29 -10.22
C GLY A 67 14.27 -1.38 -9.01
N ASP A 68 15.47 -1.24 -8.44
CA ASP A 68 15.82 -0.16 -7.52
C ASP A 68 16.53 0.98 -8.28
N ASP A 69 16.18 1.20 -9.55
CA ASP A 69 16.67 2.36 -10.28
C ASP A 69 15.93 3.61 -9.78
N ALA A 70 16.56 4.28 -8.81
CA ALA A 70 15.98 5.42 -8.10
C ALA A 70 15.60 6.59 -9.03
N ASP A 71 16.19 6.71 -10.21
CA ASP A 71 15.83 7.72 -11.21
C ASP A 71 14.58 7.32 -12.00
N GLU A 72 14.41 6.04 -12.33
CA GLU A 72 13.20 5.54 -12.98
C GLU A 72 12.00 5.59 -12.02
N MET A 73 12.24 5.22 -10.75
CA MET A 73 11.23 5.31 -9.68
C MET A 73 10.78 6.75 -9.44
N ARG A 74 11.69 7.73 -9.47
CA ARG A 74 11.33 9.16 -9.37
C ARG A 74 10.50 9.64 -10.57
N ARG A 75 10.83 9.19 -11.79
CA ARG A 75 10.06 9.57 -13.00
C ARG A 75 8.66 8.96 -13.03
N ARG A 76 8.49 7.76 -12.46
CA ARG A 76 7.21 7.05 -12.36
C ARG A 76 6.57 7.11 -10.97
N ALA A 77 6.98 8.06 -10.13
CA ALA A 77 6.53 8.20 -8.74
C ALA A 77 5.02 8.45 -8.59
N THR A 78 4.34 8.80 -9.69
CA THR A 78 2.88 9.00 -9.73
C THR A 78 2.17 8.12 -10.76
N ASP A 79 2.92 7.30 -11.50
CA ASP A 79 2.39 6.49 -12.60
C ASP A 79 1.82 5.18 -12.05
N ILE A 80 0.54 4.99 -12.28
CA ILE A 80 -0.28 3.87 -11.79
C ILE A 80 -1.08 3.36 -12.99
N SER A 81 -1.18 2.05 -13.18
CA SER A 81 -1.96 1.49 -14.27
C SER A 81 -3.45 1.85 -14.13
N GLU A 82 -4.20 1.86 -15.23
CA GLU A 82 -5.64 2.17 -15.16
C GLU A 82 -6.42 1.17 -14.29
N TRP A 83 -5.97 -0.09 -14.25
CA TRP A 83 -6.60 -1.10 -13.41
C TRP A 83 -6.29 -0.83 -11.93
N ASP A 84 -5.01 -0.59 -11.61
CA ASP A 84 -4.57 -0.28 -10.25
C ASP A 84 -5.26 0.97 -9.70
N ALA A 85 -5.38 2.00 -10.53
CA ALA A 85 -6.05 3.24 -10.16
C ALA A 85 -7.53 3.02 -9.82
N LYS A 86 -8.21 2.08 -10.50
CA LYS A 86 -9.59 1.68 -10.19
C LYS A 86 -9.67 0.77 -8.98
N PHE A 87 -8.74 -0.18 -8.86
CA PHE A 87 -8.67 -1.11 -7.74
C PHE A 87 -8.49 -0.36 -6.41
N ILE A 88 -7.58 0.61 -6.38
CA ILE A 88 -7.22 1.39 -5.20
C ILE A 88 -8.19 2.56 -4.94
N GLN A 89 -9.23 2.71 -5.77
CA GLN A 89 -10.29 3.70 -5.60
C GLN A 89 -11.27 3.25 -4.50
N VAL A 90 -10.80 3.26 -3.27
CA VAL A 90 -11.54 2.94 -2.05
C VAL A 90 -11.58 4.17 -1.12
N ASP A 91 -12.32 4.07 -0.02
CA ASP A 91 -12.24 5.10 1.03
C ASP A 91 -10.84 5.12 1.70
N GLN A 92 -10.55 6.21 2.41
CA GLN A 92 -9.21 6.42 2.99
C GLN A 92 -8.85 5.37 4.03
N GLU A 93 -9.83 4.89 4.83
CA GLU A 93 -9.60 3.90 5.87
C GLU A 93 -9.15 2.58 5.22
N MET A 94 -9.91 2.08 4.25
CA MET A 94 -9.54 0.90 3.48
C MET A 94 -8.21 1.08 2.73
N LEU A 95 -7.93 2.26 2.17
CA LEU A 95 -6.64 2.55 1.52
C LEU A 95 -5.46 2.37 2.49
N PHE A 96 -5.55 2.94 3.69
CA PHE A 96 -4.50 2.82 4.69
C PHE A 96 -4.37 1.38 5.20
N GLU A 97 -5.47 0.66 5.40
CA GLU A 97 -5.43 -0.76 5.76
C GLU A 97 -4.77 -1.62 4.68
N ILE A 98 -5.06 -1.36 3.39
CA ILE A 98 -4.40 -2.05 2.26
C ILE A 98 -2.88 -1.76 2.28
N ILE A 99 -2.47 -0.51 2.51
CA ILE A 99 -1.04 -0.14 2.60
C ILE A 99 -0.36 -0.87 3.76
N LEU A 100 -0.99 -0.90 4.94
CA LEU A 100 -0.45 -1.59 6.12
C LEU A 100 -0.36 -3.11 5.88
N ALA A 101 -1.40 -3.71 5.30
CA ALA A 101 -1.41 -5.13 4.96
C ALA A 101 -0.37 -5.47 3.89
N ALA A 102 -0.20 -4.63 2.86
CA ALA A 102 0.82 -4.82 1.83
C ALA A 102 2.24 -4.78 2.40
N ASN A 103 2.50 -3.86 3.34
CA ASN A 103 3.78 -3.81 4.06
C ASN A 103 3.98 -5.03 4.96
N TYR A 104 2.94 -5.45 5.71
CA TYR A 104 3.01 -6.62 6.59
C TYR A 104 3.24 -7.92 5.82
N LEU A 105 2.53 -8.12 4.71
CA LEU A 105 2.63 -9.30 3.85
C LEU A 105 3.84 -9.23 2.90
N ASP A 106 4.60 -8.12 2.93
CA ASP A 106 5.73 -7.86 2.05
C ASP A 106 5.38 -8.04 0.56
N ILE A 107 4.42 -7.23 0.10
CA ILE A 107 3.98 -7.13 -1.29
C ILE A 107 4.37 -5.75 -1.82
N LYS A 108 5.65 -5.57 -2.18
CA LYS A 108 6.22 -4.28 -2.63
C LYS A 108 5.37 -3.59 -3.70
N SER A 109 4.91 -4.32 -4.72
CA SER A 109 4.11 -3.75 -5.82
C SER A 109 2.79 -3.11 -5.35
N LEU A 110 2.09 -3.75 -4.41
CA LEU A 110 0.84 -3.22 -3.84
C LEU A 110 1.12 -2.02 -2.92
N LEU A 111 2.19 -2.10 -2.14
CA LEU A 111 2.65 -0.99 -1.32
C LEU A 111 2.98 0.25 -2.18
N ASP A 112 3.65 0.04 -3.32
CA ASP A 112 3.97 1.10 -4.27
C ASP A 112 2.71 1.74 -4.85
N VAL A 113 1.70 0.95 -5.24
CA VAL A 113 0.41 1.48 -5.75
C VAL A 113 -0.28 2.34 -4.69
N GLY A 114 -0.34 1.88 -3.44
CA GLY A 114 -0.91 2.66 -2.33
C GLY A 114 -0.15 3.96 -2.06
N CYS A 115 1.18 3.90 -1.98
CA CYS A 115 2.04 5.07 -1.79
C CYS A 115 1.89 6.10 -2.92
N LYS A 116 1.88 5.65 -4.18
CA LYS A 116 1.67 6.52 -5.35
C LYS A 116 0.29 7.17 -5.34
N THR A 117 -0.73 6.45 -4.88
CA THR A 117 -2.10 6.98 -4.76
C THR A 117 -2.15 8.11 -3.72
N VAL A 118 -1.56 7.90 -2.55
CA VAL A 118 -1.44 8.93 -1.51
C VAL A 118 -0.61 10.13 -2.00
N ALA A 119 0.50 9.89 -2.71
CA ALA A 119 1.29 10.95 -3.32
C ALA A 119 0.49 11.77 -4.34
N ASN A 120 -0.34 11.13 -5.17
CA ASN A 120 -1.24 11.80 -6.11
C ASN A 120 -2.33 12.62 -5.42
N MET A 121 -2.80 12.18 -4.24
CA MET A 121 -3.74 12.96 -3.44
C MET A 121 -3.12 14.24 -2.85
N ILE A 122 -1.82 14.22 -2.55
CA ILE A 122 -1.07 15.37 -2.01
C ILE A 122 -0.62 16.33 -3.11
N LYS A 123 -0.28 15.80 -4.29
CA LYS A 123 0.31 16.56 -5.38
C LYS A 123 -0.56 17.76 -5.80
N GLY A 124 0.03 18.95 -5.77
CA GLY A 124 -0.61 20.19 -6.20
C GLY A 124 -1.64 20.77 -5.21
N LYS A 125 -1.77 20.20 -4.01
CA LYS A 125 -2.60 20.75 -2.94
C LYS A 125 -1.80 21.67 -2.04
N GLN A 126 -2.47 22.68 -1.49
CA GLN A 126 -1.86 23.54 -0.47
C GLN A 126 -1.80 22.85 0.90
N PRO A 127 -0.87 23.24 1.79
CA PRO A 127 -0.73 22.66 3.12
C PRO A 127 -2.05 22.59 3.90
N GLU A 128 -2.87 23.63 3.83
CA GLU A 128 -4.18 23.69 4.50
C GLU A 128 -5.20 22.70 3.90
N GLU A 129 -5.14 22.44 2.60
CA GLU A 129 -5.99 21.45 1.94
C GLU A 129 -5.56 20.02 2.28
N ILE A 130 -4.24 19.76 2.35
CA ILE A 130 -3.68 18.48 2.77
C ILE A 130 -4.09 18.21 4.22
N ARG A 131 -3.93 19.19 5.12
CA ARG A 131 -4.35 19.09 6.53
C ARG A 131 -5.83 18.72 6.64
N LYS A 132 -6.71 19.36 5.88
CA LYS A 132 -8.14 19.02 5.84
C LYS A 132 -8.39 17.62 5.29
N LEU A 133 -7.72 17.25 4.20
CA LEU A 133 -7.92 15.97 3.52
C LEU A 133 -7.56 14.77 4.40
N PHE A 134 -6.50 14.89 5.19
CA PHE A 134 -6.02 13.85 6.11
C PHE A 134 -6.43 14.09 7.56
N ASN A 135 -7.30 15.07 7.81
CA ASN A 135 -7.77 15.45 9.15
C ASN A 135 -6.62 15.69 10.16
N ILE A 136 -5.57 16.37 9.71
CA ILE A 136 -4.37 16.71 10.49
C ILE A 136 -4.58 18.08 11.16
N HIS A 137 -4.36 18.14 12.47
CA HIS A 137 -4.38 19.39 13.23
C HIS A 137 -3.09 20.20 12.95
N ASN A 138 -3.22 21.52 12.75
CA ASN A 138 -2.04 22.40 12.67
C ASN A 138 -1.50 22.62 14.09
N ASP A 139 -0.31 22.11 14.36
CA ASP A 139 0.40 22.21 15.62
C ASP A 139 1.48 23.30 15.64
N PHE A 140 1.64 24.04 14.54
CA PHE A 140 2.54 25.20 14.48
C PHE A 140 1.91 26.45 15.09
N THR A 141 2.73 27.23 15.78
CA THR A 141 2.37 28.62 16.12
C THR A 141 2.34 29.51 14.88
N PRO A 142 1.61 30.64 14.89
CA PRO A 142 1.58 31.57 13.76
C PRO A 142 2.98 32.07 13.36
N GLU A 143 3.87 32.26 14.33
CA GLU A 143 5.25 32.67 14.10
C GLU A 143 6.08 31.58 13.40
N GLU A 144 5.95 30.32 13.83
CA GLU A 144 6.63 29.18 13.20
C GLU A 144 6.12 28.93 11.78
N GLU A 145 4.80 29.00 11.56
CA GLU A 145 4.21 28.84 10.22
C GLU A 145 4.66 29.95 9.27
N ALA A 146 4.74 31.20 9.74
CA ALA A 146 5.26 32.31 8.95
C ALA A 146 6.75 32.17 8.62
N GLN A 147 7.55 31.64 9.55
CA GLN A 147 8.96 31.35 9.32
C GLN A 147 9.15 30.23 8.29
N ILE A 148 8.45 29.10 8.47
CA ILE A 148 8.49 27.97 7.54
C ILE A 148 8.04 28.38 6.14
N ARG A 149 6.99 29.22 6.04
CA ARG A 149 6.52 29.75 4.75
C ARG A 149 7.61 30.58 4.08
N ARG A 150 8.22 31.53 4.80
CA ARG A 150 9.32 32.35 4.29
C ARG A 150 10.54 31.51 3.85
N GLU A 151 10.88 30.48 4.61
CA GLU A 151 12.00 29.57 4.29
C GLU A 151 11.71 28.71 3.06
N ASN A 152 10.44 28.45 2.72
CA ASN A 152 10.03 27.60 1.59
C ASN A 152 9.46 28.37 0.40
N GLU A 153 9.46 29.71 0.42
CA GLU A 153 9.02 30.58 -0.70
C GLU A 153 9.72 30.22 -2.03
N TRP A 154 10.98 29.75 -1.98
CA TRP A 154 11.73 29.31 -3.17
C TRP A 154 11.10 28.14 -3.93
N ALA A 155 10.20 27.38 -3.29
CA ALA A 155 9.52 26.23 -3.87
C ALA A 155 8.14 26.57 -4.47
N GLU A 156 7.56 27.73 -4.14
CA GLU A 156 6.25 28.16 -4.64
C GLU A 156 6.32 28.83 -6.03
N ASP A 157 7.49 29.33 -6.43
CA ASP A 157 7.73 30.07 -7.68
C ASP A 157 8.05 29.20 -8.92
N ARG A 158 7.78 27.88 -8.88
CA ARG A 158 8.17 26.92 -9.93
C ARG A 158 7.02 26.11 -10.52
#